data_AF-A0AA38PIY9-F1
#
_entry.id   AF-A0AA38PIY9-F1
#
_cell.length_a   1.000
_cell.length_b   1.000
_cell.length_c   1.000
_cell.angle_alpha   90.00
_cell.angle_beta   90.00
_cell.angle_gamma   90.00
#
_symmetry.space_group_name_H-M   'P 1'
#
loop_
_entity.id
_entity.type
_entity.pdbx_description
1 polymer ?
#
loop_
_entity_poly.entity_id
_entity_poly.type
_entity_poly.pdbx_seq_one_letter_code
_entity_poly.pdbx_strand_id
1 'polypeptide(L)'
;MTLLSPVVSVFSYALEPIAPFTWFGLRISTLDVVAAFRLCLVLRQIREDLYRKHVKIHGHTSVEARSFIRSASTVLTVVFGGEALTCPYLMIPPSFMVSGIVPMFYTVIQAIVDTVPSVPEMFFAMELPLSVFDGFSRTFLLCDLIPPMVTMNPSPIISASPWTLLVTSLVTANGGFFLTNLLSFMNPTPLALQTPPELQAYGWTTADLWCAPLVTGIYALLTHAQPFWAESHALLTELIGMNVQGKPVEPVDAETARAFCALLLACLFSGRTVKNFTNYFDRPVKAIQGKLKQEPKLKTQ
;
A
#
# COMPACT_ATOMS: atom_id res chain seq x y z
N MET A 1 -0.29 23.63 21.97
CA MET A 1 0.45 22.54 21.31
C MET A 1 -0.58 21.54 20.83
N THR A 2 -0.69 21.33 19.52
CA THR A 2 -1.68 20.42 18.93
C THR A 2 -1.33 18.97 19.30
N LEU A 3 -2.34 18.12 19.55
CA LEU A 3 -2.16 16.69 19.84
C LEU A 3 -1.40 15.94 18.73
N LEU A 4 -1.36 16.53 17.52
CA LEU A 4 -0.68 16.00 16.34
C LEU A 4 0.80 16.41 16.23
N SER A 5 1.28 17.33 17.06
CA SER A 5 2.65 17.85 16.99
C SER A 5 3.73 16.75 17.00
N PRO A 6 3.65 15.70 17.82
CA PRO A 6 4.64 14.61 17.78
C PRO A 6 4.67 13.88 16.43
N VAL A 7 3.50 13.69 15.81
CA VAL A 7 3.39 12.99 14.52
C VAL A 7 3.96 13.83 13.39
N VAL A 8 3.67 15.15 13.41
CA VAL A 8 4.27 16.10 12.46
C VAL A 8 5.79 16.07 12.55
N SER A 9 6.35 16.16 13.77
CA SER A 9 7.81 16.13 13.96
C SER A 9 8.45 14.82 13.47
N VAL A 10 7.78 13.68 13.68
CA VAL A 10 8.25 12.39 13.15
C VAL A 10 8.26 12.39 11.62
N PHE A 11 7.22 12.93 10.96
CA PHE A 11 7.21 13.04 9.50
C PHE A 11 8.30 13.95 8.97
N SER A 12 8.47 15.14 9.55
CA SER A 12 9.50 16.09 9.12
C SER A 12 10.88 15.43 9.20
N TYR A 13 11.18 14.76 10.31
CA TYR A 13 12.45 14.06 10.47
C TYR A 13 12.60 12.83 9.56
N ALA A 14 11.53 12.05 9.35
CA ALA A 14 11.59 10.85 8.53
C ALA A 14 11.73 11.16 7.02
N LEU A 15 11.18 12.29 6.58
CA LEU A 15 11.23 12.78 5.19
C LEU A 15 12.51 13.57 4.88
N GLU A 16 13.31 13.93 5.89
CA GLU A 16 14.58 14.60 5.67
C GLU A 16 15.53 13.70 4.84
N PRO A 17 16.11 14.23 3.74
CA PRO A 17 17.09 13.50 2.95
C PRO A 17 18.32 13.11 3.77
N ILE A 18 18.78 11.87 3.60
CA ILE A 18 19.91 11.35 4.39
C ILE A 18 21.25 11.70 3.74
N ALA A 19 22.22 12.10 4.57
CA ALA A 19 23.54 12.57 4.16
C ALA A 19 24.23 11.76 3.03
N PRO A 20 24.39 10.41 3.12
CA PRO A 20 25.11 9.66 2.10
C PRO A 20 24.43 9.74 0.72
N PHE A 21 23.12 9.93 0.64
CA PHE A 21 22.38 10.08 -0.61
C PHE A 21 22.43 11.52 -1.13
N THR A 22 22.36 12.51 -0.23
CA THR A 22 22.45 13.93 -0.61
C THR A 22 23.80 14.31 -1.22
N TRP A 23 24.89 13.64 -0.83
CA TRP A 23 26.23 13.84 -1.43
C TRP A 23 26.25 13.55 -2.94
N PHE A 24 25.35 12.67 -3.41
CA PHE A 24 25.19 12.33 -4.82
C PHE A 24 23.98 13.02 -5.47
N GLY A 25 23.39 14.02 -4.80
CA GLY A 25 22.20 14.73 -5.29
C GLY A 25 20.91 13.91 -5.25
N LEU A 26 20.90 12.77 -4.56
CA LEU A 26 19.73 11.91 -4.43
C LEU A 26 18.86 12.37 -3.25
N ARG A 27 17.57 12.59 -3.50
CA ARG A 27 16.58 12.98 -2.46
C ARG A 27 15.92 11.75 -1.83
N ILE A 28 16.73 10.80 -1.39
CA ILE A 28 16.24 9.61 -0.68
C ILE A 28 16.16 9.94 0.81
N SER A 29 14.98 9.72 1.39
CA SER A 29 14.72 9.95 2.81
C SER A 29 14.90 8.68 3.65
N THR A 30 14.92 8.84 4.98
CA THR A 30 14.93 7.69 5.90
C THR A 30 13.67 6.84 5.74
N LEU A 31 12.52 7.49 5.51
CA LEU A 31 11.25 6.83 5.23
C LEU A 31 11.35 5.92 4.00
N ASP A 32 11.98 6.40 2.92
CA ASP A 32 12.14 5.64 1.67
C ASP A 32 12.98 4.38 1.87
N VAL A 33 14.08 4.48 2.62
CA VAL A 33 14.95 3.33 2.91
C VAL A 33 14.19 2.28 3.71
N VAL A 34 13.55 2.67 4.81
CA VAL A 34 12.85 1.72 5.69
C VAL A 34 11.65 1.11 4.96
N ALA A 35 10.90 1.90 4.19
CA ALA A 35 9.77 1.42 3.39
C ALA A 35 10.23 0.43 2.31
N ALA A 36 11.33 0.71 1.61
CA ALA A 36 11.85 -0.18 0.60
C ALA A 36 12.34 -1.51 1.19
N PHE A 37 13.08 -1.48 2.30
CA PHE A 37 13.50 -2.70 2.99
C PHE A 37 12.29 -3.50 3.48
N ARG A 38 11.32 -2.84 4.12
CA ARG A 38 10.10 -3.49 4.62
C ARG A 38 9.33 -4.16 3.48
N LEU A 39 9.10 -3.46 2.37
CA LEU A 39 8.38 -4.02 1.23
C LEU A 39 9.10 -5.25 0.65
N CYS A 40 10.41 -5.14 0.39
CA CYS A 40 11.19 -6.24 -0.16
C CYS A 40 11.21 -7.46 0.79
N LEU A 41 11.32 -7.23 2.10
CA LEU A 41 11.27 -8.29 3.12
C LEU A 41 9.89 -8.97 3.16
N VAL A 42 8.80 -8.21 3.17
CA VAL A 42 7.43 -8.75 3.17
C VAL A 42 7.18 -9.59 1.92
N LEU A 43 7.57 -9.08 0.75
CA LEU A 43 7.38 -9.83 -0.49
C LEU A 43 8.20 -11.12 -0.49
N ARG A 44 9.40 -11.11 0.11
CA ARG A 44 10.15 -12.36 0.32
C ARG A 44 9.45 -13.30 1.32
N GLN A 45 8.94 -12.80 2.45
CA GLN A 45 8.19 -13.60 3.42
C GLN A 45 6.95 -14.28 2.79
N ILE A 46 6.16 -13.53 2.03
CA ILE A 46 4.97 -14.05 1.35
C ILE A 46 5.36 -15.13 0.33
N ARG A 47 6.40 -14.91 -0.48
CA ARG A 47 6.89 -15.91 -1.45
C ARG A 47 7.39 -17.18 -0.76
N GLU A 48 8.12 -17.06 0.34
CA GLU A 48 8.58 -18.21 1.11
C GLU A 48 7.42 -18.99 1.76
N ASP A 49 6.40 -18.30 2.28
CA ASP A 49 5.20 -18.93 2.84
C ASP A 49 4.39 -19.66 1.75
N LEU A 50 4.17 -19.03 0.59
CA LEU A 50 3.51 -19.66 -0.56
C LEU A 50 4.31 -20.87 -1.08
N TYR A 51 5.63 -20.76 -1.14
CA TYR A 51 6.51 -21.88 -1.49
C TYR A 51 6.33 -23.06 -0.52
N ARG A 52 6.41 -22.81 0.80
CA ARG A 52 6.27 -23.85 1.82
C ARG A 52 4.89 -24.52 1.77
N LYS A 53 3.84 -23.73 1.60
CA LYS A 53 2.46 -24.24 1.44
C LYS A 53 2.32 -25.11 0.19
N HIS A 54 2.88 -24.67 -0.93
CA HIS A 54 2.83 -25.42 -2.18
C HIS A 54 3.58 -26.75 -2.08
N VAL A 55 4.81 -26.73 -1.58
CA VAL A 55 5.65 -27.92 -1.40
C VAL A 55 4.99 -28.92 -0.45
N LYS A 56 4.34 -28.44 0.62
CA LYS A 56 3.63 -29.30 1.57
C LYS A 56 2.46 -30.07 0.94
N ILE A 57 1.83 -29.52 -0.10
CA ILE A 57 0.63 -30.10 -0.75
C ILE A 57 1.03 -30.90 -1.99
N HIS A 58 1.86 -30.33 -2.87
CA HIS A 58 2.15 -30.85 -4.20
C HIS A 58 3.56 -31.44 -4.33
N GLY A 59 4.38 -31.39 -3.27
CA GLY A 59 5.79 -31.75 -3.33
C GLY A 59 6.64 -30.77 -4.13
N HIS A 60 7.86 -31.17 -4.47
CA HIS A 60 8.84 -30.33 -5.17
C HIS A 60 8.75 -30.37 -6.70
N THR A 61 7.90 -31.22 -7.27
CA THR A 61 7.89 -31.54 -8.71
C THR A 61 7.35 -30.44 -9.62
N SER A 62 6.61 -29.47 -9.07
CA SER A 62 5.94 -28.38 -9.81
C SER A 62 6.43 -26.99 -9.43
N VAL A 63 7.64 -26.89 -8.86
CA VAL A 63 8.20 -25.62 -8.38
C VAL A 63 9.26 -25.09 -9.35
N GLU A 64 9.10 -23.83 -9.74
CA GLU A 64 10.06 -23.11 -10.57
C GLU A 64 11.31 -22.74 -9.76
N ALA A 65 12.45 -22.66 -10.44
CA ALA A 65 13.69 -22.17 -9.86
C ALA A 65 13.53 -20.70 -9.41
N ARG A 66 14.18 -20.34 -8.30
CA ARG A 66 14.19 -18.96 -7.83
C ARG A 66 14.90 -18.06 -8.84
N SER A 67 14.26 -16.96 -9.21
CA SER A 67 14.79 -15.97 -10.15
C SER A 67 14.82 -14.59 -9.50
N PHE A 68 16.02 -13.98 -9.47
CA PHE A 68 16.20 -12.61 -9.01
C PHE A 68 15.37 -11.62 -9.83
N ILE A 69 15.32 -11.80 -11.16
CA ILE A 69 14.53 -10.94 -12.04
C ILE A 69 13.05 -11.02 -11.67
N ARG A 70 12.53 -12.20 -11.34
CA ARG A 70 11.16 -12.33 -10.83
C ARG A 70 10.97 -11.59 -9.51
N SER A 71 11.92 -11.67 -8.58
CA SER A 71 11.90 -10.87 -7.34
C SER A 71 11.82 -9.37 -7.63
N ALA A 72 12.74 -8.86 -8.45
CA ALA A 72 12.85 -7.45 -8.78
C ALA A 72 11.60 -6.96 -9.53
N SER A 73 11.14 -7.69 -10.55
CA SER A 73 9.91 -7.37 -11.28
C SER A 73 8.69 -7.37 -10.36
N THR A 74 8.62 -8.27 -9.38
CA THR A 74 7.52 -8.27 -8.39
C THR A 74 7.52 -6.96 -7.60
N VAL A 75 8.66 -6.58 -7.02
CA VAL A 75 8.79 -5.34 -6.24
C VAL A 75 8.44 -4.12 -7.08
N LEU A 76 9.03 -4.01 -8.27
CA LEU A 76 8.78 -2.87 -9.17
C LEU A 76 7.32 -2.82 -9.62
N THR A 77 6.68 -3.97 -9.84
CA THR A 77 5.25 -4.03 -10.13
C THR A 77 4.43 -3.55 -8.94
N VAL A 78 4.78 -3.92 -7.70
CA VAL A 78 4.07 -3.43 -6.51
C VAL A 78 4.22 -1.92 -6.34
N VAL A 79 5.42 -1.38 -6.54
CA VAL A 79 5.70 0.06 -6.36
C VAL A 79 5.08 0.90 -7.48
N PHE A 80 5.26 0.50 -8.74
CA PHE A 80 4.91 1.34 -9.89
C PHE A 80 3.68 0.86 -10.67
N GLY A 81 3.14 -0.32 -10.38
CA GLY A 81 2.03 -0.89 -11.15
C GLY A 81 0.77 -0.03 -11.12
N GLY A 82 0.53 0.69 -10.03
CA GLY A 82 -0.55 1.66 -9.94
C GLY A 82 -0.34 2.87 -10.85
N GLU A 83 0.83 3.51 -10.78
CA GLU A 83 1.19 4.65 -11.65
C GLU A 83 1.22 4.25 -13.13
N ALA A 84 1.70 3.04 -13.45
CA ALA A 84 1.72 2.52 -14.82
C ALA A 84 0.32 2.41 -15.41
N LEU A 85 -0.71 2.20 -14.57
CA LEU A 85 -2.11 2.20 -14.99
C LEU A 85 -2.69 3.60 -15.03
N THR A 86 -2.46 4.46 -14.02
CA THR A 86 -3.17 5.76 -13.91
C THR A 86 -2.55 6.88 -14.73
N CYS A 87 -1.21 6.97 -14.77
CA CYS A 87 -0.50 8.07 -15.43
C CYS A 87 -0.87 8.26 -16.91
N PRO A 88 -0.99 7.20 -17.75
CA PRO A 88 -1.42 7.35 -19.14
C PRO A 88 -2.80 8.01 -19.28
N TYR A 89 -3.75 7.70 -18.41
CA TYR A 89 -5.09 8.30 -18.45
C TYR A 89 -5.10 9.74 -17.94
N LEU A 90 -4.14 10.11 -17.08
CA LEU A 90 -3.93 11.49 -16.64
C LEU A 90 -3.06 12.31 -17.61
N MET A 91 -2.57 11.69 -18.69
CA MET A 91 -1.67 12.29 -19.68
C MET A 91 -0.36 12.80 -19.05
N ILE A 92 0.14 12.09 -18.02
CA ILE A 92 1.44 12.36 -17.39
C ILE A 92 2.35 11.14 -17.56
N PRO A 93 3.67 11.32 -17.69
CA PRO A 93 4.59 10.19 -17.72
C PRO A 93 4.71 9.56 -16.32
N PRO A 94 4.73 8.21 -16.20
CA PRO A 94 5.06 7.54 -14.95
C PRO A 94 6.43 7.95 -14.40
N SER A 95 6.57 8.02 -13.07
CA SER A 95 7.79 8.55 -12.42
C SER A 95 9.06 7.78 -12.81
N PHE A 96 8.95 6.45 -12.92
CA PHE A 96 10.06 5.56 -13.31
C PHE A 96 10.52 5.73 -14.77
N MET A 97 9.72 6.35 -15.63
CA MET A 97 10.14 6.69 -17.01
C MET A 97 10.96 7.99 -17.05
N VAL A 98 10.77 8.87 -16.05
CA VAL A 98 11.50 10.14 -15.93
C VAL A 98 12.80 9.95 -15.16
N SER A 99 12.80 9.10 -14.12
CA SER A 99 13.97 8.84 -13.28
C SER A 99 14.16 7.36 -12.96
N GLY A 100 15.35 6.84 -13.25
CA GLY A 100 15.76 5.47 -12.91
C GLY A 100 16.26 5.29 -11.48
N ILE A 101 16.34 6.37 -10.67
CA ILE A 101 16.91 6.34 -9.32
C ILE A 101 16.10 5.41 -8.40
N VAL A 102 14.78 5.63 -8.31
CA VAL A 102 13.91 4.86 -7.42
C VAL A 102 13.79 3.39 -7.88
N PRO A 103 13.60 3.08 -9.19
CA PRO A 103 13.65 1.70 -9.67
C PRO A 103 14.97 0.98 -9.34
N MET A 104 16.11 1.65 -9.55
CA MET A 104 17.42 1.09 -9.21
C MET A 104 17.55 0.85 -7.72
N PHE A 105 17.11 1.81 -6.90
CA PHE A 105 17.14 1.72 -5.43
C PHE A 105 16.36 0.50 -4.92
N TYR A 106 15.12 0.31 -5.36
CA TYR A 106 14.33 -0.87 -4.99
C TYR A 106 14.94 -2.18 -5.49
N THR A 107 15.54 -2.17 -6.68
CA THR A 107 16.23 -3.35 -7.24
C THR A 107 17.45 -3.75 -6.42
N VAL A 108 18.27 -2.77 -6.00
CA VAL A 108 19.44 -2.99 -5.14
C VAL A 108 19.01 -3.51 -3.77
N ILE A 109 17.99 -2.91 -3.15
CA ILE A 109 17.46 -3.39 -1.87
C ILE A 109 16.91 -4.81 -2.01
N GLN A 110 16.19 -5.12 -3.09
CA GLN A 110 15.71 -6.48 -3.33
C GLN A 110 16.87 -7.47 -3.49
N ALA A 111 17.97 -7.09 -4.13
CA ALA A 111 19.16 -7.91 -4.23
C ALA A 111 19.76 -8.20 -2.84
N ILE A 112 19.92 -7.17 -2.01
CA ILE A 112 20.38 -7.30 -0.62
C ILE A 112 19.45 -8.26 0.15
N VAL A 113 18.13 -8.04 0.08
CA VAL A 113 17.15 -8.88 0.76
C VAL A 113 17.24 -10.32 0.26
N ASP A 114 17.40 -10.59 -1.02
CA ASP A 114 17.52 -11.95 -1.56
C ASP A 114 18.82 -12.67 -1.10
N THR A 115 19.90 -11.92 -0.80
CA THR A 115 21.14 -12.52 -0.28
C THR A 115 21.07 -12.97 1.19
N VAL A 116 20.09 -12.50 1.96
CA VAL A 116 19.93 -12.90 3.36
C VAL A 116 19.62 -14.41 3.44
N PRO A 117 20.28 -15.20 4.29
CA PRO A 117 20.10 -16.66 4.29
C PRO A 117 18.68 -17.09 4.68
N SER A 118 18.06 -16.40 5.62
CA SER A 118 16.70 -16.69 6.10
C SER A 118 16.00 -15.41 6.52
N VAL A 119 14.72 -15.28 6.18
CA VAL A 119 13.87 -14.19 6.69
C VAL A 119 12.98 -14.73 7.80
N PRO A 120 12.81 -14.00 8.91
CA PRO A 120 11.89 -14.41 9.97
C PRO A 120 10.47 -14.59 9.44
N GLU A 121 9.73 -15.54 10.01
CA GLU A 121 8.30 -15.68 9.72
C GLU A 121 7.52 -14.47 10.24
N MET A 122 6.36 -14.19 9.64
CA MET A 122 5.48 -13.11 10.11
C MET A 122 4.84 -13.51 11.45
N PHE A 123 5.16 -12.80 12.52
CA PHE A 123 4.55 -12.98 13.84
C PHE A 123 4.06 -11.66 14.42
N PHE A 124 3.07 -11.74 15.30
CA PHE A 124 2.30 -10.59 15.78
C PHE A 124 3.15 -9.45 16.36
N ALA A 125 4.13 -9.77 17.22
CA ALA A 125 4.95 -8.76 17.89
C ALA A 125 5.87 -7.97 16.93
N MET A 126 6.20 -8.52 15.76
CA MET A 126 6.89 -7.80 14.69
C MET A 126 5.92 -7.04 13.79
N GLU A 127 4.83 -7.69 13.38
CA GLU A 127 3.90 -7.11 12.41
C GLU A 127 3.11 -5.92 12.98
N LEU A 128 2.82 -5.90 14.28
CA LEU A 128 2.07 -4.81 14.90
C LEU A 128 2.79 -3.45 14.80
N PRO A 129 4.03 -3.28 15.31
CA PRO A 129 4.74 -2.00 15.16
C PRO A 129 5.03 -1.66 13.70
N LEU A 130 5.31 -2.67 12.85
CA LEU A 130 5.53 -2.44 11.42
C LEU A 130 4.25 -1.97 10.72
N SER A 131 3.07 -2.40 11.15
CA SER A 131 1.80 -1.93 10.57
C SER A 131 1.50 -0.45 10.85
N VAL A 132 2.03 0.10 11.96
CA VAL A 132 2.02 1.55 12.20
C VAL A 132 2.88 2.25 11.16
N PHE A 133 4.11 1.76 10.94
CA PHE A 133 5.02 2.30 9.94
C PHE A 133 4.48 2.18 8.49
N ASP A 134 3.84 1.06 8.17
CA ASP A 134 3.14 0.85 6.90
C ASP A 134 2.03 1.92 6.71
N GLY A 135 1.41 2.37 7.80
CA GLY A 135 0.46 3.49 7.80
C GLY A 135 1.14 4.81 7.41
N PHE A 136 2.25 5.15 8.07
CA PHE A 136 3.01 6.38 7.80
C PHE A 136 3.51 6.46 6.35
N SER A 137 4.16 5.39 5.88
CA SER A 137 4.69 5.32 4.50
C SER A 137 3.56 5.39 3.46
N ARG A 138 2.42 4.73 3.70
CA ARG A 138 1.28 4.81 2.80
C ARG A 138 0.59 6.18 2.82
N THR A 139 0.60 6.90 3.94
CA THR A 139 0.08 8.28 3.98
C THR A 139 0.86 9.21 3.07
N PHE A 140 2.19 9.08 3.00
CA PHE A 140 3.00 9.88 2.08
C PHE A 140 2.53 9.72 0.62
N LEU A 141 2.30 8.46 0.19
CA LEU A 141 1.73 8.18 -1.13
C LEU A 141 0.35 8.86 -1.34
N LEU A 142 -0.55 8.73 -0.37
CA LEU A 142 -1.95 9.17 -0.49
C LEU A 142 -2.16 10.67 -0.30
N CYS A 143 -1.26 11.35 0.40
CA CYS A 143 -1.37 12.78 0.73
C CYS A 143 -0.42 13.65 -0.10
N ASP A 144 0.78 13.15 -0.42
CA ASP A 144 1.83 13.98 -1.04
C ASP A 144 2.10 13.63 -2.50
N LEU A 145 1.93 12.36 -2.89
CA LEU A 145 2.20 11.94 -4.28
C LEU A 145 0.94 11.98 -5.16
N ILE A 146 -0.13 11.34 -4.72
CA ILE A 146 -1.35 11.19 -5.55
C ILE A 146 -2.11 12.51 -5.75
N PRO A 147 -2.36 13.34 -4.71
CA PRO A 147 -3.18 14.53 -4.91
C PRO A 147 -2.61 15.49 -5.97
N PRO A 148 -1.30 15.82 -5.98
CA PRO A 148 -0.71 16.65 -7.03
C PRO A 148 -0.84 16.08 -8.45
N MET A 149 -0.85 14.75 -8.63
CA MET A 149 -1.05 14.13 -9.96
C MET A 149 -2.39 14.52 -10.58
N VAL A 150 -3.39 14.82 -9.74
CA VAL A 150 -4.73 15.24 -10.18
C VAL A 150 -4.89 16.74 -10.11
N THR A 151 -4.58 17.38 -8.97
CA THR A 151 -4.85 18.81 -8.76
C THR A 151 -3.97 19.73 -9.60
N MET A 152 -2.77 19.29 -10.00
CA MET A 152 -1.90 20.04 -10.91
C MET A 152 -2.12 19.66 -12.39
N ASN A 153 -3.13 18.85 -12.70
CA ASN A 153 -3.42 18.47 -14.08
C ASN A 153 -3.80 19.71 -14.91
N PRO A 154 -3.28 19.86 -16.14
CA PRO A 154 -3.57 21.02 -16.99
C PRO A 154 -5.05 21.11 -17.39
N SER A 155 -5.81 20.01 -17.33
CA SER A 155 -7.25 20.00 -17.62
C SER A 155 -8.06 20.37 -16.36
N PRO A 156 -8.82 21.48 -16.35
CA PRO A 156 -9.65 21.87 -15.21
C PRO A 156 -10.73 20.85 -14.85
N ILE A 157 -11.22 20.10 -15.86
CA ILE A 157 -12.22 19.04 -15.66
C ILE A 157 -11.62 17.89 -14.84
N ILE A 158 -10.34 17.59 -15.03
CA ILE A 158 -9.63 16.54 -14.31
C ILE A 158 -9.22 17.06 -12.92
N SER A 159 -8.62 18.24 -12.86
CA SER A 159 -8.06 18.79 -11.61
C SER A 159 -9.10 19.25 -10.60
N ALA A 160 -10.31 19.61 -11.03
CA ALA A 160 -11.42 19.94 -10.12
C ALA A 160 -12.32 18.74 -9.78
N SER A 161 -12.16 17.59 -10.45
CA SER A 161 -13.03 16.42 -10.26
C SER A 161 -12.64 15.64 -8.99
N PRO A 162 -13.53 15.57 -7.97
CA PRO A 162 -13.29 14.73 -6.80
C PRO A 162 -13.23 13.25 -7.17
N TRP A 163 -13.93 12.86 -8.25
CA TRP A 163 -13.98 11.48 -8.65
C TRP A 163 -12.68 11.00 -9.30
N THR A 164 -12.05 11.86 -10.09
CA THR A 164 -10.70 11.61 -10.62
C THR A 164 -9.71 11.42 -9.48
N LEU A 165 -9.78 12.23 -8.42
CA LEU A 165 -8.90 12.11 -7.26
C LEU A 165 -9.07 10.76 -6.55
N LEU A 166 -10.31 10.40 -6.23
CA LEU A 166 -10.59 9.15 -5.52
C LEU A 166 -10.27 7.91 -6.37
N VAL A 167 -10.64 7.89 -7.65
CA VAL A 167 -10.33 6.76 -8.55
C VAL A 167 -8.82 6.64 -8.78
N THR A 168 -8.12 7.76 -9.01
CA THR A 168 -6.66 7.75 -9.13
C THR A 168 -6.02 7.20 -7.86
N SER A 169 -6.51 7.59 -6.68
CA SER A 169 -5.98 7.06 -5.42
C SER A 169 -6.21 5.56 -5.24
N LEU A 170 -7.41 5.08 -5.61
CA LEU A 170 -7.77 3.67 -5.55
C LEU A 170 -6.87 2.82 -6.45
N VAL A 171 -6.69 3.23 -7.71
CA VAL A 171 -5.91 2.47 -8.69
C VAL A 171 -4.42 2.61 -8.44
N THR A 172 -3.91 3.81 -8.13
CA THR A 172 -2.47 4.03 -7.92
C THR A 172 -1.98 3.31 -6.66
N ALA A 173 -2.74 3.33 -5.56
CA ALA A 173 -2.30 2.71 -4.31
C ALA A 173 -2.45 1.18 -4.28
N ASN A 174 -3.31 0.59 -5.11
CA ASN A 174 -3.61 -0.85 -5.08
C ASN A 174 -3.21 -1.60 -6.36
N GLY A 175 -3.00 -0.89 -7.47
CA GLY A 175 -2.76 -1.48 -8.80
C GLY A 175 -1.55 -2.40 -8.84
N GLY A 176 -0.50 -2.10 -8.06
CA GLY A 176 0.67 -2.96 -7.98
C GLY A 176 0.36 -4.35 -7.41
N PHE A 177 -0.28 -4.43 -6.25
CA PHE A 177 -0.69 -5.71 -5.67
C PHE A 177 -1.69 -6.44 -6.57
N PHE A 178 -2.64 -5.71 -7.15
CA PHE A 178 -3.60 -6.28 -8.11
C PHE A 178 -2.91 -6.97 -9.29
N LEU A 179 -1.95 -6.29 -9.93
CA LEU A 179 -1.17 -6.85 -11.05
C LEU A 179 -0.29 -8.02 -10.61
N THR A 180 0.35 -7.94 -9.44
CA THR A 180 1.17 -9.06 -8.95
C THR A 180 0.36 -10.32 -8.66
N ASN A 181 -0.86 -10.17 -8.14
CA ASN A 181 -1.78 -11.26 -7.90
C ASN A 181 -2.37 -11.81 -9.21
N LEU A 182 -2.80 -10.92 -10.10
CA LEU A 182 -3.35 -11.25 -11.41
C LEU A 182 -2.37 -12.08 -12.25
N LEU A 183 -1.09 -11.72 -12.24
CA LEU A 183 -0.03 -12.40 -13.01
C LEU A 183 0.68 -13.50 -12.21
N SER A 184 0.25 -13.77 -10.97
CA SER A 184 0.81 -14.84 -10.14
C SER A 184 2.33 -14.68 -9.88
N PHE A 185 2.81 -13.44 -9.75
CA PHE A 185 4.23 -13.14 -9.53
C PHE A 185 4.78 -13.76 -8.24
N MET A 186 3.92 -13.88 -7.22
CA MET A 186 4.27 -14.37 -5.88
C MET A 186 4.26 -15.89 -5.74
N ASN A 187 3.63 -16.62 -6.66
CA ASN A 187 3.52 -18.07 -6.56
C ASN A 187 4.83 -18.76 -6.97
N PRO A 188 5.12 -19.97 -6.46
CA PRO A 188 6.30 -20.74 -6.84
C PRO A 188 6.17 -21.45 -8.21
N THR A 189 5.11 -21.17 -8.97
CA THR A 189 4.79 -21.79 -10.26
C THR A 189 5.08 -20.83 -11.42
N PRO A 190 5.06 -21.31 -12.68
CA PRO A 190 5.08 -20.43 -13.85
C PRO A 190 4.00 -19.34 -13.77
N LEU A 191 4.27 -18.19 -14.38
CA LEU A 191 3.30 -17.10 -14.43
C LEU A 191 2.01 -17.57 -15.09
N ALA A 192 0.89 -17.30 -14.42
CA ALA A 192 -0.44 -17.69 -14.86
C ALA A 192 -1.39 -16.55 -14.54
N LEU A 193 -2.37 -16.32 -15.42
CA LEU A 193 -3.43 -15.38 -15.15
C LEU A 193 -4.37 -15.97 -14.10
N GLN A 194 -4.56 -15.28 -12.98
CA GLN A 194 -5.40 -15.72 -11.88
C GLN A 194 -6.35 -14.61 -11.45
N THR A 195 -7.51 -14.99 -10.91
CA THR A 195 -8.43 -14.01 -10.33
C THR A 195 -7.80 -13.44 -9.05
N PRO A 196 -7.48 -12.13 -9.02
CA PRO A 196 -6.84 -11.53 -7.85
C PRO A 196 -7.79 -11.58 -6.64
N PRO A 197 -7.28 -11.70 -5.40
CA PRO A 197 -8.09 -11.84 -4.19
C PRO A 197 -9.18 -10.78 -4.04
N GLU A 198 -8.92 -9.56 -4.50
CA GLU A 198 -9.83 -8.42 -4.44
C GLU A 198 -11.10 -8.64 -5.29
N LEU A 199 -11.02 -9.44 -6.37
CA LEU A 199 -12.16 -9.80 -7.22
C LEU A 199 -12.83 -11.12 -6.83
N GLN A 200 -12.27 -11.85 -5.87
CA GLN A 200 -12.90 -13.05 -5.32
C GLN A 200 -14.06 -12.68 -4.39
N ALA A 201 -14.86 -13.68 -3.98
CA ALA A 201 -16.01 -13.46 -3.12
C ALA A 201 -15.62 -12.68 -1.85
N TYR A 202 -16.29 -11.54 -1.62
CA TYR A 202 -16.01 -10.59 -0.53
C TYR A 202 -14.62 -9.92 -0.55
N GLY A 203 -13.78 -10.13 -1.57
CA GLY A 203 -12.46 -9.50 -1.70
C GLY A 203 -12.52 -7.98 -1.77
N TRP A 204 -13.57 -7.45 -2.40
CA TRP A 204 -13.83 -6.02 -2.48
C TRP A 204 -14.10 -5.39 -1.11
N THR A 205 -14.44 -6.15 -0.06
CA THR A 205 -14.69 -5.62 1.29
C THR A 205 -13.42 -5.37 2.09
N THR A 206 -12.24 -5.64 1.52
CA THR A 206 -10.96 -5.46 2.19
C THR A 206 -10.72 -3.98 2.50
N ALA A 207 -10.30 -3.70 3.75
CA ALA A 207 -10.01 -2.34 4.19
C ALA A 207 -8.85 -1.72 3.40
N ASP A 208 -7.91 -2.53 2.91
CA ASP A 208 -6.75 -2.07 2.14
C ASP A 208 -7.13 -1.45 0.80
N LEU A 209 -8.22 -1.91 0.19
CA LEU A 209 -8.73 -1.36 -1.06
C LEU A 209 -9.32 0.04 -0.84
N TRP A 210 -10.16 0.18 0.19
CA TRP A 210 -10.92 1.41 0.44
C TRP A 210 -10.18 2.45 1.27
N CYS A 211 -9.13 2.08 1.99
CA CYS A 211 -8.37 3.04 2.80
C CYS A 211 -7.73 4.13 1.92
N ALA A 212 -7.33 3.79 0.69
CA ALA A 212 -6.72 4.74 -0.24
C ALA A 212 -7.66 5.91 -0.61
N PRO A 213 -8.86 5.69 -1.20
CA PRO A 213 -9.79 6.77 -1.50
C PRO A 213 -10.32 7.44 -0.23
N LEU A 214 -10.55 6.71 0.86
CA LEU A 214 -11.02 7.31 2.11
C LEU A 214 -10.01 8.34 2.65
N VAL A 215 -8.73 7.96 2.76
CA VAL A 215 -7.70 8.82 3.34
C VAL A 215 -7.37 9.98 2.41
N THR A 216 -7.31 9.74 1.10
CA THR A 216 -7.11 10.80 0.10
C THR A 216 -8.27 11.81 0.15
N GLY A 217 -9.51 11.32 0.26
CA GLY A 217 -10.70 12.17 0.40
C GLY A 217 -10.69 12.98 1.69
N ILE A 218 -10.32 12.38 2.83
CA ILE A 218 -10.17 13.10 4.11
C ILE A 218 -9.07 14.16 3.99
N TYR A 219 -7.93 13.83 3.41
CA TYR A 219 -6.86 14.80 3.19
C TYR A 219 -7.33 15.97 2.33
N ALA A 220 -8.03 15.68 1.22
CA ALA A 220 -8.57 16.69 0.33
C ALA A 220 -9.66 17.56 0.99
N LEU A 221 -10.50 16.97 1.83
CA LEU A 221 -11.50 17.65 2.65
C LEU A 221 -10.84 18.63 3.63
N LEU A 222 -9.80 18.20 4.33
CA LEU A 222 -9.11 19.02 5.33
C LEU A 222 -8.32 20.17 4.68
N THR A 223 -7.66 19.91 3.55
CA THR A 223 -6.78 20.87 2.87
C THR A 223 -7.49 21.73 1.81
N HIS A 224 -8.78 21.49 1.56
CA HIS A 224 -9.54 22.12 0.47
C HIS A 224 -8.88 21.92 -0.91
N ALA A 225 -8.34 20.72 -1.17
CA ALA A 225 -7.56 20.44 -2.37
C ALA A 225 -8.31 20.68 -3.69
N GLN A 226 -9.65 20.63 -3.68
CA GLN A 226 -10.51 20.99 -4.81
C GLN A 226 -11.75 21.74 -4.28
N PRO A 227 -12.43 22.57 -5.11
CA PRO A 227 -13.59 23.34 -4.68
C PRO A 227 -14.70 22.50 -4.03
N PHE A 228 -15.00 21.33 -4.59
CA PHE A 228 -15.97 20.38 -4.04
C PHE A 228 -15.70 20.01 -2.57
N TRP A 229 -14.42 19.82 -2.22
CA TRP A 229 -14.02 19.44 -0.87
C TRP A 229 -14.14 20.60 0.12
N ALA A 230 -13.89 21.84 -0.32
CA ALA A 230 -14.10 23.03 0.50
C ALA A 230 -15.59 23.19 0.86
N GLU A 231 -16.48 23.06 -0.12
CA GLU A 231 -17.93 23.11 0.08
C GLU A 231 -18.42 21.98 1.00
N SER A 232 -17.91 20.77 0.78
CA SER A 232 -18.23 19.61 1.62
C SER A 232 -17.76 19.80 3.07
N HIS A 233 -16.58 20.39 3.27
CA HIS A 233 -16.06 20.67 4.61
C HIS A 233 -16.93 21.69 5.33
N ALA A 234 -17.35 22.77 4.64
CA ALA A 234 -18.28 23.74 5.19
C ALA A 234 -19.61 23.09 5.62
N LEU A 235 -20.23 22.31 4.75
CA LEU A 235 -21.49 21.61 5.04
C LEU A 235 -21.36 20.64 6.23
N LEU A 236 -20.25 19.89 6.32
CA LEU A 236 -20.02 18.96 7.43
C LEU A 236 -19.84 19.69 8.76
N THR A 237 -19.11 20.81 8.78
CA THR A 237 -18.96 21.60 10.02
C THR A 237 -20.26 22.26 10.47
N GLU A 238 -21.11 22.65 9.52
CA GLU A 238 -22.46 23.16 9.80
C GLU A 238 -23.34 22.07 10.40
N LEU A 239 -23.35 20.88 9.81
CA LEU A 239 -24.13 19.73 10.28
C LEU A 239 -23.74 19.30 11.71
N ILE A 240 -22.45 19.36 12.04
CA ILE A 240 -21.92 18.97 13.37
C ILE A 240 -22.09 20.11 14.39
N GLY A 241 -22.60 21.29 13.97
CA GLY A 241 -22.80 22.43 14.85
C GLY A 241 -21.48 23.09 15.28
N MET A 242 -20.39 22.84 14.56
CA MET A 242 -19.07 23.43 14.82
C MET A 242 -18.89 24.79 14.14
N ASN A 243 -19.92 25.28 13.43
CA ASN A 243 -19.84 26.52 12.69
C ASN A 243 -19.80 27.73 13.64
N VAL A 244 -18.67 28.44 13.65
CA VAL A 244 -18.48 29.66 14.44
C VAL A 244 -19.08 30.82 13.66
N GLN A 245 -20.34 31.16 13.97
CA GLN A 245 -21.10 32.35 13.54
C GLN A 245 -20.43 33.19 12.43
N GLY A 246 -20.61 32.75 11.17
CA GLY A 246 -20.29 33.56 9.99
C GLY A 246 -18.84 33.55 9.50
N LYS A 247 -17.94 32.74 10.08
CA LYS A 247 -16.59 32.56 9.53
C LYS A 247 -16.55 31.38 8.55
N PRO A 248 -15.95 31.55 7.35
CA PRO A 248 -15.70 30.42 6.46
C PRO A 248 -14.75 29.44 7.15
N VAL A 249 -14.98 28.14 6.97
CA VAL A 249 -14.08 27.10 7.48
C VAL A 249 -12.73 27.28 6.79
N GLU A 250 -11.66 27.41 7.56
CA GLU A 250 -10.33 27.55 7.01
C GLU A 250 -9.74 26.17 6.67
N PRO A 251 -8.96 26.05 5.58
CA PRO A 251 -8.23 24.82 5.29
C PRO A 251 -7.19 24.55 6.38
N VAL A 252 -7.08 23.28 6.75
CA VAL A 252 -6.01 22.80 7.62
C VAL A 252 -4.71 22.77 6.82
N ASP A 253 -3.59 23.10 7.47
CA ASP A 253 -2.28 22.97 6.85
C ASP A 253 -1.99 21.51 6.43
N ALA A 254 -1.28 21.36 5.31
CA ALA A 254 -1.01 20.05 4.72
C ALA A 254 -0.29 19.09 5.68
N GLU A 255 0.59 19.61 6.55
CA GLU A 255 1.35 18.79 7.51
C GLU A 255 0.44 18.21 8.60
N THR A 256 -0.44 19.03 9.17
CA THR A 256 -1.41 18.60 10.17
C THR A 256 -2.44 17.64 9.57
N ALA A 257 -2.92 17.92 8.35
CA ALA A 257 -3.83 17.02 7.64
C ALA A 257 -3.16 15.66 7.36
N ARG A 258 -1.90 15.65 6.90
CA ARG A 258 -1.11 14.43 6.69
C ARG A 258 -0.91 13.66 7.99
N ALA A 259 -0.54 14.34 9.07
CA ALA A 259 -0.35 13.71 10.38
C ALA A 259 -1.64 13.03 10.88
N PHE A 260 -2.79 13.67 10.69
CA PHE A 260 -4.09 13.06 11.00
C PHE A 260 -4.36 11.82 10.15
N CYS A 261 -4.14 11.90 8.83
CA CYS A 261 -4.28 10.77 7.91
C CYS A 261 -3.36 9.59 8.26
N ALA A 262 -2.15 9.86 8.75
CA ALA A 262 -1.21 8.84 9.18
C ALA A 262 -1.65 8.12 10.45
N LEU A 263 -2.16 8.85 11.44
CA LEU A 263 -2.74 8.22 12.63
C LEU A 263 -3.93 7.35 12.26
N LEU A 264 -4.81 7.82 11.37
CA LEU A 264 -5.95 7.04 10.90
C LEU A 264 -5.50 5.73 10.23
N LEU A 265 -4.52 5.79 9.32
CA LEU A 265 -3.99 4.62 8.65
C LEU A 265 -3.25 3.67 9.58
N ALA A 266 -2.44 4.20 10.49
CA ALA A 266 -1.75 3.39 11.49
C ALA A 266 -2.75 2.61 12.36
N CYS A 267 -3.85 3.23 12.77
CA CYS A 267 -4.93 2.57 13.50
C CYS A 267 -5.62 1.49 12.66
N LEU A 268 -5.96 1.79 11.40
CA LEU A 268 -6.60 0.82 10.49
C LEU A 268 -5.71 -0.41 10.25
N PHE A 269 -4.42 -0.19 9.99
CA PHE A 269 -3.46 -1.26 9.73
C PHE A 269 -3.13 -2.05 10.99
N SER A 270 -3.01 -1.40 12.14
CA SER A 270 -2.86 -2.09 13.43
C SER A 270 -4.08 -2.97 13.72
N GLY A 271 -5.30 -2.44 13.52
CA GLY A 271 -6.54 -3.20 13.69
C GLY A 271 -6.62 -4.42 12.75
N ARG A 272 -6.18 -4.26 11.50
CA ARG A 272 -6.06 -5.37 10.53
C ARG A 272 -5.06 -6.41 11.02
N THR A 273 -3.88 -6.00 11.50
CA THR A 273 -2.87 -6.91 12.05
C THR A 273 -3.41 -7.70 13.23
N VAL A 274 -4.06 -7.03 14.20
CA VAL A 274 -4.73 -7.70 15.33
C VAL A 274 -5.74 -8.72 14.83
N LYS A 275 -6.66 -8.33 13.93
CA LYS A 275 -7.66 -9.25 13.37
C LYS A 275 -7.05 -10.46 12.68
N ASN A 276 -5.99 -10.27 11.89
CA ASN A 276 -5.34 -11.35 11.14
C ASN A 276 -4.65 -12.36 12.07
N PHE A 277 -4.04 -11.91 13.17
CA PHE A 277 -3.37 -12.79 14.13
C PHE A 277 -4.33 -13.41 15.16
N THR A 278 -5.39 -12.71 15.59
CA THR A 278 -6.41 -13.31 16.48
C THR A 278 -7.14 -14.46 15.77
N ASN A 279 -7.52 -14.28 14.49
CA ASN A 279 -8.13 -15.34 13.69
C ASN A 279 -7.19 -16.53 13.40
N TYR A 280 -5.87 -16.38 13.61
CA TYR A 280 -4.92 -17.48 13.50
C TYR A 280 -4.97 -18.38 14.75
N PHE A 281 -5.12 -17.80 15.94
CA PHE A 281 -5.29 -18.55 17.19
C PHE A 281 -6.66 -19.24 17.29
N ASP A 282 -7.70 -18.67 16.69
CA ASP A 282 -9.06 -19.23 16.69
C ASP A 282 -9.31 -20.31 15.62
N ARG A 283 -8.31 -20.77 14.86
CA ARG A 283 -8.49 -21.92 13.96
C ARG A 283 -8.50 -23.22 14.78
N PRO A 284 -9.65 -23.90 14.98
CA PRO A 284 -9.63 -25.20 15.62
C PRO A 284 -8.84 -26.17 14.75
N VAL A 285 -7.85 -26.84 15.35
CA VAL A 285 -7.02 -27.91 14.77
C VAL A 285 -7.86 -28.97 14.02
N LYS A 286 -9.14 -29.11 14.36
CA LYS A 286 -10.11 -30.01 13.70
C LYS A 286 -10.41 -29.67 12.24
N ALA A 287 -10.28 -28.42 11.79
CA ALA A 287 -10.58 -28.04 10.40
C ALA A 287 -9.53 -28.55 9.38
N ILE A 288 -8.30 -28.81 9.83
CA ILE A 288 -7.21 -29.33 8.99
C ILE A 288 -7.33 -30.86 8.85
N GLN A 289 -7.78 -31.57 9.89
CA GLN A 289 -8.01 -33.02 9.83
C GLN A 289 -9.29 -33.41 9.06
N GLY A 290 -10.31 -32.54 9.01
CA GLY A 290 -11.57 -32.82 8.31
C GLY A 290 -11.46 -32.81 6.78
N LYS A 291 -10.65 -31.90 6.21
CA LYS A 291 -10.50 -31.77 4.75
C LYS A 291 -9.61 -32.84 4.10
N LEU A 292 -8.71 -33.47 4.86
CA LEU A 292 -7.89 -34.60 4.36
C LEU A 292 -8.66 -35.92 4.26
N LYS A 293 -9.88 -36.02 4.80
CA LYS A 293 -10.70 -37.25 4.77
C LYS A 293 -11.82 -37.25 3.71
N GLN A 294 -12.03 -36.15 3.00
CA GLN A 294 -13.11 -36.01 2.02
C GLN A 294 -12.55 -35.62 0.64
N GLU A 295 -11.69 -36.47 0.06
CA GLU A 295 -11.66 -36.56 -1.40
C GLU A 295 -12.72 -37.60 -1.83
N PRO A 296 -13.66 -37.25 -2.72
CA PRO A 296 -14.59 -38.22 -3.27
C PRO A 296 -13.81 -39.18 -4.16
N LYS A 297 -13.88 -40.48 -3.86
CA LYS A 297 -13.43 -41.54 -4.76
C LYS A 297 -14.11 -41.34 -6.12
N LEU A 298 -13.36 -40.89 -7.12
CA LEU A 298 -13.76 -40.92 -8.52
C LEU A 298 -14.13 -42.38 -8.85
N LYS A 299 -15.42 -42.62 -9.13
CA LYS A 299 -15.88 -43.87 -9.70
C LYS A 299 -15.41 -43.92 -11.14
N THR A 300 -14.52 -44.85 -11.43
CA THR A 300 -14.17 -45.30 -12.77
C THR A 300 -15.43 -45.81 -13.48
N GLN A 301 -15.68 -45.29 -14.69
CA GLN A 301 -16.43 -45.95 -15.74
C GLN A 301 -15.50 -46.13 -16.94
#